data_AF-A0A498IY33-F1
#
_entry.id   AF-A0A498IY33-F1
#
_cell.length_a   1.000
_cell.length_b   1.000
_cell.length_c   1.000
_cell.angle_alpha   90.00
_cell.angle_beta   90.00
_cell.angle_gamma   90.00
#
_symmetry.space_group_name_H-M   'P 1'
#
loop_
_entity.id
_entity.type
_entity.pdbx_description
1 polymer ?
#
loop_
_entity_poly.entity_id
_entity_poly.type
_entity_poly.pdbx_seq_one_letter_code
_entity_poly.pdbx_strand_id
1 'polypeptide(L)'
;MSRGRADGSQRKRLVTSVLVLVIICGLLYLYSKKNGSSALEYGSKIRKFGSTYLGVDEDVDDSPPKLGEDEEDGVILKSIPVCDDRHSELIPCLDRNLIYETRLKLDLSVMEHYERHCPVPERRYNCLIPPPPGYKIPIKWPKSRDEVWKANIPHTHLATEKSDQKWMVVKGEKIGFPGGGTHFHYGADKYIASMANMLNFPENILNNGGRLRTVLDVGCGVASFGGYLLSSDIIAMSLAPNDVHQNQIQFALERGIPAYLGVLGTKRLPYPSRSFELAHCSRCRIDWLQRDGILLLELDRVLRPGGYFAYSSPEAYAQDEEDLRIWKAMSALVERMCWKIAAKKNQTVIWVKPLTNDCYMERPPGTQPPLCRSDDDPDAVYNVKMEACITPYSEQNHRARGSGLAPWPARLTTPPPRLGDFGYSSDIFEKDMVILKKPASFLPTLPW
;
A
#
# COMPACT_ATOMS: atom_id res chain seq x y z
N MET A 1 -34.23 -61.63 -34.62
CA MET A 1 -32.86 -61.75 -34.08
C MET A 1 -32.73 -60.85 -32.86
N SER A 2 -32.54 -61.49 -31.69
CA SER A 2 -31.92 -61.04 -30.44
C SER A 2 -32.03 -59.56 -30.00
N ARG A 3 -32.88 -59.34 -28.97
CA ARG A 3 -32.78 -58.25 -27.98
C ARG A 3 -31.50 -58.42 -27.14
N GLY A 4 -30.62 -57.42 -27.15
CA GLY A 4 -29.44 -57.34 -26.26
C GLY A 4 -29.80 -56.87 -24.86
N ARG A 5 -29.37 -57.63 -23.85
CA ARG A 5 -29.65 -57.51 -22.43
C ARG A 5 -28.67 -56.51 -21.80
N ALA A 6 -29.16 -55.43 -21.18
CA ALA A 6 -28.33 -54.46 -20.47
C ALA A 6 -27.77 -55.04 -19.16
N ASP A 7 -26.49 -54.76 -18.92
CA ASP A 7 -25.61 -55.36 -17.93
C ASP A 7 -25.98 -54.98 -16.47
N GLY A 8 -26.48 -55.96 -15.72
CA GLY A 8 -26.82 -55.82 -14.29
C GLY A 8 -25.61 -55.75 -13.36
N SER A 9 -24.39 -55.96 -13.86
CA SER A 9 -23.15 -55.97 -13.07
C SER A 9 -22.69 -54.56 -12.69
N GLN A 10 -22.75 -53.61 -13.63
CA GLN A 10 -22.33 -52.22 -13.38
C GLN A 10 -23.20 -51.52 -12.32
N ARG A 11 -24.52 -51.74 -12.35
CA ARG A 11 -25.46 -51.11 -11.41
C ARG A 11 -25.24 -51.59 -9.97
N LYS A 12 -24.87 -52.88 -9.79
CA LYS A 12 -24.55 -53.44 -8.46
C LYS A 12 -23.25 -52.87 -7.88
N ARG A 13 -22.21 -52.65 -8.71
CA ARG A 13 -20.93 -52.03 -8.29
C ARG A 13 -21.08 -50.56 -7.90
N LEU A 14 -21.96 -49.84 -8.59
CA LEU A 14 -22.22 -48.43 -8.29
C LEU A 14 -23.01 -48.29 -6.97
N VAL A 15 -24.02 -49.13 -6.76
CA VAL A 15 -24.80 -49.14 -5.52
C VAL A 15 -23.95 -49.56 -4.31
N THR A 16 -23.06 -50.54 -4.48
CA THR A 16 -22.13 -50.93 -3.40
C THR A 16 -21.12 -49.83 -3.08
N SER A 17 -20.59 -49.12 -4.09
CA SER A 17 -19.65 -48.01 -3.84
C SER A 17 -20.31 -46.83 -3.11
N VAL A 18 -21.55 -46.50 -3.44
CA VAL A 18 -22.32 -45.44 -2.75
C VAL A 18 -22.63 -45.84 -1.30
N LEU A 19 -23.02 -47.10 -1.07
CA LEU A 19 -23.26 -47.61 0.29
C LEU A 19 -22.00 -47.57 1.17
N VAL A 20 -20.83 -47.92 0.62
CA VAL A 20 -19.55 -47.85 1.35
C VAL A 20 -19.21 -46.40 1.71
N LEU A 21 -19.40 -45.46 0.79
CA LEU A 21 -19.17 -44.03 1.04
C LEU A 21 -20.09 -43.48 2.14
N VAL A 22 -21.37 -43.86 2.16
CA VAL A 22 -22.31 -43.45 3.20
C VAL A 22 -21.90 -44.00 4.57
N ILE A 23 -21.42 -45.24 4.62
CA ILE A 23 -20.93 -45.86 5.88
C ILE A 23 -19.66 -45.15 6.37
N ILE A 24 -18.71 -44.82 5.48
CA ILE A 24 -17.49 -44.10 5.85
C ILE A 24 -17.82 -42.70 6.37
N CYS A 25 -18.70 -41.96 5.71
CA CYS A 25 -19.16 -40.64 6.18
C CYS A 25 -19.89 -40.73 7.52
N GLY A 26 -20.71 -41.77 7.74
CA GLY A 26 -21.37 -42.03 9.01
C GLY A 26 -20.37 -42.33 10.15
N LEU A 27 -19.33 -43.10 9.87
CA LEU A 27 -18.27 -43.41 10.83
C LEU A 27 -17.42 -42.17 11.16
N LEU A 28 -17.11 -41.33 10.18
CA LEU A 28 -16.40 -40.06 10.41
C LEU A 28 -17.24 -39.07 11.23
N TYR A 29 -18.54 -39.00 10.99
CA TYR A 29 -19.46 -38.19 11.78
C TYR A 29 -19.56 -38.68 13.23
N LEU A 30 -19.65 -39.99 13.45
CA LEU A 30 -19.65 -40.59 14.78
C LEU A 30 -18.30 -40.42 15.49
N TYR A 31 -17.17 -40.47 14.77
CA TYR A 31 -15.84 -40.24 15.32
C TYR A 31 -15.64 -38.77 15.74
N SER A 32 -16.12 -37.82 14.92
CA SER A 32 -16.13 -36.39 15.25
C SER A 32 -16.97 -36.11 16.51
N LYS A 33 -18.12 -36.77 16.66
CA LYS A 33 -18.98 -36.63 17.84
C LYS A 33 -18.40 -37.28 19.10
N LYS A 34 -17.54 -38.29 18.97
CA LYS A 34 -16.88 -38.98 20.10
C LYS A 34 -15.62 -38.26 20.62
N ASN A 35 -14.98 -37.45 19.78
CA ASN A 35 -13.81 -36.61 20.16
C ASN A 35 -14.17 -35.16 20.51
N GLY A 36 -15.45 -34.78 20.52
CA GLY A 36 -15.89 -33.49 21.03
C GLY A 36 -16.04 -33.50 22.55
N SER A 37 -14.93 -33.42 23.29
CA SER A 37 -14.96 -33.11 24.73
C SER A 37 -14.29 -31.76 25.01
N SER A 38 -15.12 -30.82 25.46
CA SER A 38 -14.90 -29.75 26.44
C SER A 38 -13.58 -28.93 26.41
N ALA A 39 -13.56 -27.88 25.56
CA ALA A 39 -12.63 -26.74 25.72
C ALA A 39 -13.22 -25.64 26.63
N LEU A 40 -13.97 -26.00 27.68
CA LEU A 40 -14.68 -25.06 28.57
C LEU A 40 -14.17 -25.10 30.02
N GLU A 41 -13.03 -25.75 30.30
CA GLU A 41 -12.53 -25.89 31.68
C GLU A 41 -11.10 -25.39 31.92
N TYR A 42 -10.51 -24.63 30.98
CA TYR A 42 -9.20 -23.98 31.21
C TYR A 42 -9.29 -22.49 31.58
N GLY A 43 -10.43 -21.84 31.36
CA GLY A 43 -10.65 -20.41 31.65
C GLY A 43 -10.86 -20.05 33.12
N SER A 44 -10.99 -21.02 34.02
CA SER A 44 -11.28 -20.77 35.44
C SER A 44 -10.04 -20.75 36.35
N LYS A 45 -8.88 -21.25 35.89
CA LYS A 45 -7.65 -21.32 36.72
C LYS A 45 -6.70 -20.12 36.61
N ILE A 46 -6.88 -19.23 35.63
CA ILE A 46 -6.01 -18.05 35.46
C ILE A 46 -6.47 -16.84 36.31
N ARG A 47 -7.73 -16.83 36.77
CA ARG A 47 -8.24 -15.76 37.65
C ARG A 47 -7.67 -15.78 39.08
N LYS A 48 -6.83 -16.76 39.42
CA LYS A 48 -6.27 -16.96 40.78
C LYS A 48 -4.74 -16.83 40.89
N PHE A 49 -4.04 -16.49 39.80
CA PHE A 49 -2.56 -16.44 39.79
C PHE A 49 -1.95 -15.03 39.60
N GLY A 50 -2.76 -13.97 39.51
CA GLY A 50 -2.30 -12.59 39.37
C GLY A 50 -2.25 -11.76 40.67
N SER A 51 -2.29 -12.40 41.84
CA SER A 51 -2.32 -11.72 43.15
C SER A 51 -1.13 -12.10 44.06
N THR A 52 -0.01 -12.54 43.51
CA THR A 52 1.14 -12.93 44.33
C THR A 52 2.46 -12.66 43.60
N TYR A 53 2.76 -11.40 43.31
CA TYR A 53 4.12 -10.96 42.98
C TYR A 53 4.31 -9.47 43.30
N LEU A 54 4.06 -9.09 44.55
CA LEU A 54 4.68 -7.91 45.16
C LEU A 54 4.83 -8.21 46.66
N GLY A 55 6.01 -8.67 47.02
CA GLY A 55 6.45 -8.84 48.40
C GLY A 55 7.91 -8.41 48.46
N VAL A 56 8.12 -7.13 48.74
CA VAL A 56 9.30 -6.60 49.42
C VAL A 56 8.77 -5.44 50.26
N ASP A 57 8.74 -5.65 51.58
CA ASP A 57 8.58 -4.62 52.59
C ASP A 57 9.86 -3.78 52.65
N GLU A 58 9.71 -2.45 52.68
CA GLU A 58 10.56 -1.56 53.48
C GLU A 58 9.75 -0.28 53.77
N ASP A 59 9.55 -0.04 55.07
CA ASP A 59 8.75 1.03 55.67
C ASP A 59 9.30 2.44 55.37
N VAL A 60 8.47 3.34 54.82
CA VAL A 60 8.61 4.79 55.02
C VAL A 60 7.21 5.41 55.12
N ASP A 61 7.01 6.14 56.21
CA ASP A 61 5.78 6.77 56.64
C ASP A 61 5.51 8.11 55.92
N ASP A 62 4.20 8.35 55.76
CA ASP A 62 3.43 9.58 55.72
C ASP A 62 3.43 10.60 54.53
N SER A 63 2.19 10.83 54.07
CA SER A 63 1.59 12.03 53.43
C SER A 63 1.84 12.37 51.94
N PRO A 64 0.78 12.40 51.09
CA PRO A 64 0.81 13.13 49.82
C PRO A 64 0.52 14.63 50.05
N PRO A 65 1.18 15.57 49.33
CA PRO A 65 0.83 16.98 49.40
C PRO A 65 -0.52 17.20 48.72
N LYS A 66 -1.46 17.82 49.45
CA LYS A 66 -2.67 18.41 48.89
C LYS A 66 -2.28 19.46 47.84
N LEU A 67 -2.61 19.20 46.57
CA LEU A 67 -2.71 20.24 45.56
C LEU A 67 -4.19 20.60 45.39
N GLY A 68 -4.45 21.90 45.35
CA GLY A 68 -5.76 22.52 45.54
C GLY A 68 -6.82 22.13 44.53
N GLU A 69 -8.06 22.32 44.99
CA GLU A 69 -9.30 22.26 44.24
C GLU A 69 -9.28 23.35 43.15
N ASP A 70 -9.23 22.94 41.90
CA ASP A 70 -9.77 23.71 40.79
C ASP A 70 -10.75 22.79 40.04
N GLU A 71 -12.04 23.12 40.13
CA GLU A 71 -13.11 22.49 39.38
C GLU A 71 -12.98 22.84 37.89
N GLU A 72 -12.22 22.04 37.15
CA GLU A 72 -12.39 21.92 35.71
C GLU A 72 -13.26 20.69 35.43
N ASP A 73 -14.35 20.88 34.68
CA ASP A 73 -15.19 19.82 34.11
C ASP A 73 -14.32 18.81 33.35
N GLY A 74 -13.85 17.80 34.09
CA GLY A 74 -12.98 16.75 33.57
C GLY A 74 -13.75 15.93 32.56
N VAL A 75 -13.42 16.10 31.28
CA VAL A 75 -13.77 15.13 30.24
C VAL A 75 -13.11 13.82 30.65
N ILE A 76 -13.87 12.93 31.31
CA ILE A 76 -13.43 11.58 31.63
C ILE A 76 -13.12 10.89 30.29
N LEU A 77 -11.84 10.80 29.96
CA LEU A 77 -11.35 10.13 28.77
C LEU A 77 -11.75 8.65 28.90
N LYS A 78 -12.83 8.26 28.21
CA LYS A 78 -13.27 6.86 28.17
C LYS A 78 -12.11 6.02 27.64
N SER A 79 -11.58 5.14 28.48
CA SER A 79 -10.53 4.20 28.07
C SER A 79 -11.05 3.33 26.92
N ILE A 80 -10.34 3.30 25.80
CA ILE A 80 -10.67 2.43 24.68
C ILE A 80 -10.42 0.98 25.13
N PRO A 81 -11.42 0.07 25.04
CA PRO A 81 -11.26 -1.32 25.48
C PRO A 81 -10.22 -2.06 24.62
N VAL A 82 -9.63 -3.13 25.14
CA VAL A 82 -8.70 -3.99 24.39
C VAL A 82 -9.50 -5.07 23.63
N CYS A 83 -9.18 -5.28 22.35
CA CYS A 83 -9.77 -6.34 21.55
C CYS A 83 -9.21 -7.70 21.95
N ASP A 84 -9.99 -8.75 21.70
CA ASP A 84 -9.51 -10.14 21.71
C ASP A 84 -8.38 -10.32 20.67
N ASP A 85 -7.34 -11.07 21.03
CA ASP A 85 -6.10 -11.23 20.25
C ASP A 85 -6.33 -11.88 18.89
N ARG A 86 -7.42 -12.65 18.71
CA ARG A 86 -7.82 -13.21 17.41
C ARG A 86 -8.05 -12.17 16.31
N HIS A 87 -8.22 -10.89 16.68
CA HIS A 87 -8.39 -9.80 15.73
C HIS A 87 -7.07 -9.16 15.29
N SER A 88 -5.91 -9.70 15.68
CA SER A 88 -4.59 -9.13 15.34
C SER A 88 -4.36 -8.98 13.83
N GLU A 89 -4.88 -9.91 13.03
CA GLU A 89 -4.79 -9.90 11.57
C GLU A 89 -6.00 -9.24 10.89
N LEU A 90 -6.97 -8.74 11.66
CA LEU A 90 -8.16 -8.13 11.10
C LEU A 90 -7.84 -6.76 10.52
N ILE A 91 -8.12 -6.58 9.24
CA ILE A 91 -8.02 -5.27 8.56
C ILE A 91 -9.43 -4.82 8.21
N PRO A 92 -10.11 -4.01 9.04
CA PRO A 92 -11.58 -3.90 9.00
C PRO A 92 -12.18 -3.54 7.64
N CYS A 93 -11.53 -2.69 6.85
CA CYS A 93 -12.03 -2.29 5.53
C CYS A 93 -11.50 -3.15 4.36
N LEU A 94 -10.61 -4.10 4.60
CA LEU A 94 -10.00 -4.97 3.59
C LEU A 94 -10.17 -6.46 3.94
N ASP A 95 -10.92 -6.77 5.01
CA ASP A 95 -11.17 -8.12 5.45
C ASP A 95 -12.27 -8.77 4.60
N ARG A 96 -11.91 -9.86 3.92
CA ARG A 96 -12.83 -10.55 2.99
C ARG A 96 -14.06 -11.09 3.70
N ASN A 97 -13.94 -11.58 4.94
CA ASN A 97 -15.08 -12.15 5.64
C ASN A 97 -16.10 -11.06 5.97
N LEU A 98 -15.66 -9.93 6.53
CA LEU A 98 -16.51 -8.76 6.77
C LEU A 98 -17.15 -8.27 5.46
N ILE A 99 -16.38 -8.22 4.36
CA ILE A 99 -16.91 -7.84 3.06
C ILE A 99 -18.00 -8.80 2.59
N TYR A 100 -17.80 -10.12 2.68
CA TYR A 100 -18.82 -11.10 2.28
C TYR A 100 -20.11 -10.93 3.09
N GLU A 101 -20.00 -10.62 4.38
CA GLU A 101 -21.18 -10.38 5.21
C GLU A 101 -21.98 -9.12 4.82
N THR A 102 -21.34 -8.12 4.19
CA THR A 102 -22.04 -6.93 3.69
C THR A 102 -22.92 -7.21 2.46
N ARG A 103 -22.81 -8.40 1.84
CA ARG A 103 -23.56 -8.81 0.64
C ARG A 103 -23.42 -7.84 -0.54
N LEU A 104 -22.32 -7.10 -0.60
CA LEU A 104 -21.99 -6.25 -1.74
C LEU A 104 -21.79 -7.11 -2.99
N LYS A 105 -22.35 -6.65 -4.11
CA LYS A 105 -22.08 -7.24 -5.44
C LYS A 105 -20.86 -6.56 -6.02
N LEU A 106 -19.69 -7.13 -5.75
CA LEU A 106 -18.41 -6.61 -6.23
C LEU A 106 -18.04 -7.24 -7.56
N ASP A 107 -17.51 -6.42 -8.48
CA ASP A 107 -16.94 -6.90 -9.72
C ASP A 107 -15.50 -7.40 -9.49
N LEU A 108 -15.36 -8.72 -9.49
CA LEU A 108 -14.07 -9.37 -9.27
C LEU A 108 -13.10 -9.15 -10.45
N SER A 109 -13.61 -8.88 -11.66
CA SER A 109 -12.79 -8.72 -12.87
C SER A 109 -11.96 -7.44 -12.85
N VAL A 110 -12.43 -6.43 -12.11
CA VAL A 110 -11.76 -5.12 -11.95
C VAL A 110 -11.17 -4.94 -10.55
N MET A 111 -11.01 -6.03 -9.81
CA MET A 111 -10.36 -6.07 -8.49
C MET A 111 -11.08 -5.26 -7.39
N GLU A 112 -12.39 -5.00 -7.51
CA GLU A 112 -13.15 -4.25 -6.49
C GLU A 112 -13.06 -4.91 -5.11
N HIS A 113 -12.90 -6.23 -5.04
CA HIS A 113 -12.78 -6.98 -3.78
C HIS A 113 -11.49 -6.73 -3.00
N TYR A 114 -10.49 -6.06 -3.59
CA TYR A 114 -9.30 -5.58 -2.87
C TYR A 114 -9.38 -4.09 -2.50
N GLU A 115 -10.46 -3.41 -2.88
CA GLU A 115 -10.71 -2.04 -2.44
C GLU A 115 -11.24 -1.98 -1.00
N ARG A 116 -11.21 -0.77 -0.44
CA ARG A 116 -11.75 -0.53 0.90
C ARG A 116 -13.28 -0.60 0.90
N HIS A 117 -13.79 -1.54 1.67
CA HIS A 117 -15.22 -1.76 1.96
C HIS A 117 -15.37 -1.89 3.48
N CYS A 118 -15.67 -0.77 4.14
CA CYS A 118 -15.72 -0.74 5.60
C CYS A 118 -17.07 -1.24 6.14
N PRO A 119 -17.09 -1.97 7.27
CA PRO A 119 -18.32 -2.42 7.90
C PRO A 119 -19.18 -1.25 8.41
N VAL A 120 -20.48 -1.53 8.52
CA VAL A 120 -21.45 -0.63 9.18
C VAL A 120 -21.05 -0.35 10.63
N PRO A 121 -21.40 0.81 11.21
CA PRO A 121 -20.95 1.21 12.54
C PRO A 121 -21.13 0.16 13.64
N GLU A 122 -22.21 -0.61 13.60
CA GLU A 122 -22.56 -1.64 14.58
C GLU A 122 -21.60 -2.85 14.56
N ARG A 123 -20.87 -3.03 13.44
CA ARG A 123 -19.87 -4.09 13.25
C ARG A 123 -18.43 -3.57 13.29
N ARG A 124 -18.24 -2.30 13.64
CA ARG A 124 -16.89 -1.74 13.81
C ARG A 124 -16.36 -2.11 15.18
N TYR A 125 -15.15 -2.66 15.20
CA TYR A 125 -14.41 -2.90 16.42
C TYR A 125 -13.79 -1.57 16.89
N ASN A 126 -14.35 -0.99 17.94
CA ASN A 126 -13.83 0.23 18.58
C ASN A 126 -12.98 -0.15 19.80
N CYS A 127 -11.93 -0.93 19.57
CA CYS A 127 -11.03 -1.43 20.60
C CYS A 127 -9.56 -1.40 20.14
N LEU A 128 -8.63 -1.43 21.09
CA LEU A 128 -7.19 -1.49 20.85
C LEU A 128 -6.76 -2.94 20.61
N ILE A 129 -6.14 -3.20 19.46
CA ILE A 129 -5.57 -4.51 19.13
C ILE A 129 -4.27 -4.69 19.95
N PRO A 130 -4.16 -5.74 20.79
CA PRO A 130 -2.93 -5.98 21.53
C PRO A 130 -1.79 -6.38 20.58
N PRO A 131 -0.53 -6.03 20.90
CA PRO A 131 0.61 -6.52 20.14
C PRO A 131 0.72 -8.04 20.23
N PRO A 132 1.28 -8.72 19.20
CA PRO A 132 1.43 -10.16 19.22
C PRO A 132 2.34 -10.61 20.38
N PRO A 133 2.15 -11.83 20.91
CA PRO A 133 3.00 -12.35 21.98
C PRO A 133 4.48 -12.33 21.61
N GLY A 134 5.31 -11.70 22.46
CA GLY A 134 6.74 -11.58 22.22
C GLY A 134 7.15 -10.44 21.26
N TYR A 135 6.22 -9.55 20.90
CA TYR A 135 6.53 -8.33 20.16
C TYR A 135 7.65 -7.54 20.85
N LYS A 136 8.62 -7.09 20.04
CA LYS A 136 9.78 -6.31 20.48
C LYS A 136 9.66 -4.89 19.97
N ILE A 137 10.27 -3.94 20.69
CA ILE A 137 10.40 -2.56 20.21
C ILE A 137 11.08 -2.58 18.83
N PRO A 138 10.47 -1.95 17.78
CA PRO A 138 11.04 -1.92 16.45
C PRO A 138 12.48 -1.39 16.45
N ILE A 139 13.31 -1.98 15.58
CA ILE A 139 14.67 -1.50 15.35
C ILE A 139 14.56 -0.07 14.83
N LYS A 140 15.42 0.84 15.31
CA LYS A 140 15.41 2.24 14.87
C LYS A 140 16.12 2.40 13.51
N TRP A 141 15.64 3.36 12.72
CA TRP A 141 16.33 3.82 11.52
C TRP A 141 17.77 4.29 11.87
N PRO A 142 18.79 4.05 11.01
CA PRO A 142 18.75 3.42 9.69
C PRO A 142 18.87 1.89 9.67
N LYS A 143 19.14 1.25 10.81
CA LYS A 143 19.31 -0.21 10.88
C LYS A 143 18.04 -0.96 10.50
N SER A 144 16.88 -0.39 10.83
CA SER A 144 15.56 -0.91 10.48
C SER A 144 15.37 -1.08 8.97
N ARG A 145 16.14 -0.37 8.13
CA ARG A 145 16.12 -0.60 6.68
C ARG A 145 16.44 -2.05 6.34
N ASP A 146 17.42 -2.65 6.99
CA ASP A 146 17.97 -3.94 6.57
C ASP A 146 17.63 -5.08 7.52
N GLU A 147 17.05 -4.80 8.68
CA GLU A 147 16.68 -5.84 9.65
C GLU A 147 15.44 -5.47 10.48
N VAL A 148 14.61 -6.48 10.77
CA VAL A 148 13.51 -6.41 11.73
C VAL A 148 13.52 -7.62 12.67
N TRP A 149 12.78 -7.54 13.77
CA TRP A 149 12.56 -8.67 14.66
C TRP A 149 11.63 -9.69 14.01
N LYS A 150 12.03 -10.96 14.04
CA LYS A 150 11.17 -12.07 13.58
C LYS A 150 9.86 -12.13 14.38
N ALA A 151 9.92 -11.85 15.68
CA ALA A 151 8.76 -11.88 16.58
C ALA A 151 7.69 -10.83 16.25
N ASN A 152 8.04 -9.76 15.53
CA ASN A 152 7.10 -8.72 15.11
C ASN A 152 6.37 -9.07 13.81
N ILE A 153 6.79 -10.15 13.14
CA ILE A 153 6.21 -10.60 11.88
C ILE A 153 5.47 -11.92 12.12
N PRO A 154 4.12 -11.92 12.11
CA PRO A 154 3.32 -13.11 12.42
C PRO A 154 3.47 -14.21 11.36
N HIS A 155 3.74 -13.83 10.09
CA HIS A 155 3.82 -14.75 8.96
C HIS A 155 5.16 -14.62 8.22
N THR A 156 6.06 -15.59 8.41
CA THR A 156 7.38 -15.59 7.75
C THR A 156 7.45 -16.47 6.50
N HIS A 157 6.33 -17.00 6.00
CA HIS A 157 6.30 -17.93 4.86
C HIS A 157 6.91 -17.34 3.58
N LEU A 158 6.73 -16.03 3.38
CA LEU A 158 7.31 -15.30 2.25
C LEU A 158 8.84 -15.40 2.19
N ALA A 159 9.50 -15.58 3.35
CA ALA A 159 10.94 -15.77 3.42
C ALA A 159 11.41 -17.06 2.75
N THR A 160 10.58 -18.11 2.82
CA THR A 160 10.86 -19.40 2.19
C THR A 160 10.55 -19.32 0.69
N GLU A 161 9.39 -18.77 0.31
CA GLU A 161 8.93 -18.69 -1.08
C GLU A 161 9.80 -17.80 -1.98
N LYS A 162 10.39 -16.73 -1.45
CA LYS A 162 11.15 -15.72 -2.23
C LYS A 162 12.64 -15.69 -1.86
N SER A 163 13.14 -16.80 -1.33
CA SER A 163 14.54 -16.94 -0.92
C SER A 163 15.52 -16.80 -2.08
N ASP A 164 15.13 -17.29 -3.27
CA ASP A 164 15.88 -17.22 -4.54
C ASP A 164 16.11 -15.77 -5.00
N GLN A 165 15.14 -14.90 -4.77
CA GLN A 165 15.18 -13.48 -5.18
C GLN A 165 15.88 -12.58 -4.16
N LYS A 166 16.38 -13.15 -3.05
CA LYS A 166 17.02 -12.42 -1.95
C LYS A 166 16.14 -11.29 -1.40
N TRP A 167 14.82 -11.53 -1.29
CA TRP A 167 13.92 -10.53 -0.71
C TRP A 167 14.13 -10.42 0.80
N MET A 168 14.32 -11.55 1.46
CA MET A 168 14.55 -11.62 2.90
C MET A 168 15.31 -12.89 3.29
N VAL A 169 16.01 -12.83 4.42
CA VAL A 169 16.79 -13.93 4.97
C VAL A 169 16.53 -14.02 6.47
N VAL A 170 16.05 -15.16 6.95
CA VAL A 170 15.87 -15.40 8.39
C VAL A 170 17.24 -15.65 9.02
N LYS A 171 17.61 -14.83 10.01
CA LYS A 171 18.88 -14.90 10.75
C LYS A 171 18.59 -14.96 12.26
N GLY A 172 18.31 -16.16 12.76
CA GLY A 172 17.95 -16.38 14.16
C GLY A 172 16.68 -15.61 14.55
N GLU A 173 16.81 -14.65 15.47
CA GLU A 173 15.70 -13.81 15.94
C GLU A 173 15.36 -12.62 15.02
N LYS A 174 16.14 -12.41 13.96
CA LYS A 174 15.95 -11.30 13.03
C LYS A 174 15.63 -11.79 11.62
N ILE A 175 15.00 -10.93 10.85
CA ILE A 175 14.82 -11.08 9.41
C ILE A 175 15.64 -9.98 8.74
N GLY A 176 16.54 -10.35 7.85
CA GLY A 176 17.38 -9.42 7.09
C GLY A 176 16.83 -9.18 5.68
N PHE A 177 16.97 -7.95 5.17
CA PHE A 177 16.54 -7.52 3.85
C PHE A 177 17.77 -7.04 3.06
N PRO A 178 18.36 -7.88 2.19
CA PRO A 178 19.58 -7.52 1.48
C PRO A 178 19.32 -6.57 0.30
N GLY A 179 18.13 -6.00 0.17
CA GLY A 179 17.75 -5.08 -0.89
C GLY A 179 17.45 -5.75 -2.23
N GLY A 180 17.27 -7.07 -2.26
CA GLY A 180 16.89 -7.81 -3.47
C GLY A 180 15.45 -7.55 -3.92
N GLY A 181 15.20 -7.84 -5.19
CA GLY A 181 13.89 -7.73 -5.85
C GLY A 181 13.87 -8.54 -7.14
N THR A 182 12.70 -8.71 -7.75
CA THR A 182 12.57 -9.52 -8.97
C THR A 182 13.33 -8.95 -10.18
N HIS A 183 13.46 -7.63 -10.32
CA HIS A 183 14.28 -7.00 -11.38
C HIS A 183 15.57 -6.36 -10.85
N PHE A 184 15.86 -6.50 -9.56
CA PHE A 184 17.08 -5.97 -8.94
C PHE A 184 17.71 -7.00 -8.00
N HIS A 185 18.02 -8.17 -8.56
CA HIS A 185 18.66 -9.30 -7.86
C HIS A 185 20.01 -8.94 -7.21
N TYR A 186 20.68 -7.90 -7.72
CA TYR A 186 22.00 -7.46 -7.27
C TYR A 186 21.96 -6.29 -6.28
N GLY A 187 20.76 -5.84 -5.88
CA GLY A 187 20.54 -4.75 -4.91
C GLY A 187 19.74 -3.58 -5.49
N ALA A 188 18.83 -3.03 -4.68
CA ALA A 188 18.01 -1.87 -5.02
C ALA A 188 18.86 -0.60 -5.22
N ASP A 189 19.97 -0.45 -4.50
CA ASP A 189 20.95 0.62 -4.65
C ASP A 189 21.48 0.73 -6.10
N LYS A 190 21.90 -0.39 -6.69
CA LYS A 190 22.43 -0.43 -8.06
C LYS A 190 21.35 -0.14 -9.08
N TYR A 191 20.14 -0.60 -8.83
CA TYR A 191 18.99 -0.34 -9.69
C TYR A 191 18.61 1.16 -9.66
N ILE A 192 18.54 1.77 -8.48
CA ILE A 192 18.30 3.21 -8.31
C ILE A 192 19.39 4.02 -9.01
N ALA A 193 20.66 3.67 -8.82
CA ALA A 193 21.78 4.33 -9.50
C ALA A 193 21.72 4.17 -11.03
N SER A 194 21.32 3.00 -11.52
CA SER A 194 21.11 2.77 -12.95
C SER A 194 19.98 3.64 -13.52
N MET A 195 18.88 3.84 -12.79
CA MET A 195 17.80 4.73 -13.23
C MET A 195 18.25 6.19 -13.27
N ALA A 196 18.98 6.64 -12.25
CA ALA A 196 19.56 7.98 -12.23
C ALA A 196 20.53 8.17 -13.42
N ASN A 197 21.36 7.16 -13.72
CA ASN A 197 22.23 7.16 -14.88
C ASN A 197 21.46 7.25 -16.21
N MET A 198 20.39 6.46 -16.35
CA MET A 198 19.52 6.49 -17.54
C MET A 198 18.91 7.89 -17.78
N LEU A 199 18.59 8.61 -16.70
CA LEU A 199 18.05 9.97 -16.76
C LEU A 199 19.14 11.06 -16.84
N ASN A 200 20.42 10.67 -16.93
CA ASN A 200 21.57 11.58 -16.91
C ASN A 200 21.58 12.50 -15.68
N PHE A 201 21.14 12.00 -14.53
CA PHE A 201 21.20 12.76 -13.28
C PHE A 201 22.64 12.77 -12.72
N PRO A 202 23.07 13.89 -12.11
CA PRO A 202 24.42 14.02 -11.57
C PRO A 202 24.75 12.90 -10.57
N GLU A 203 25.99 12.41 -10.63
CA GLU A 203 26.56 11.43 -9.69
C GLU A 203 25.78 10.10 -9.59
N ASN A 204 24.88 9.82 -10.53
CA ASN A 204 23.92 8.72 -10.46
C ASN A 204 23.04 8.76 -9.19
N ILE A 205 22.74 9.97 -8.70
CA ILE A 205 21.84 10.19 -7.55
C ILE A 205 20.44 10.54 -8.06
N LEU A 206 19.47 9.69 -7.74
CA LEU A 206 18.10 9.86 -8.24
C LEU A 206 17.41 11.13 -7.72
N ASN A 207 17.82 11.65 -6.56
CA ASN A 207 17.26 12.84 -5.93
C ASN A 207 17.44 14.11 -6.78
N ASN A 208 18.46 14.11 -7.66
CA ASN A 208 18.69 15.17 -8.65
C ASN A 208 18.71 16.59 -8.04
N GLY A 209 19.48 16.78 -6.96
CA GLY A 209 19.57 18.06 -6.26
C GLY A 209 18.24 18.50 -5.61
N GLY A 210 17.50 17.56 -5.04
CA GLY A 210 16.24 17.78 -4.33
C GLY A 210 15.00 17.93 -5.23
N ARG A 211 15.14 17.81 -6.55
CA ARG A 211 14.01 17.95 -7.49
C ARG A 211 13.06 16.75 -7.41
N LEU A 212 13.61 15.53 -7.33
CA LEU A 212 12.83 14.31 -7.17
C LEU A 212 12.80 13.96 -5.68
N ARG A 213 11.62 14.06 -5.05
CA ARG A 213 11.45 13.93 -3.60
C ARG A 213 10.43 12.87 -3.21
N THR A 214 9.38 12.73 -4.01
CA THR A 214 8.20 11.92 -3.75
C THR A 214 8.01 10.90 -4.86
N VAL A 215 7.87 9.64 -4.45
CA VAL A 215 7.74 8.49 -5.36
C VAL A 215 6.48 7.70 -5.03
N LEU A 216 5.75 7.28 -6.04
CA LEU A 216 4.71 6.26 -5.91
C LEU A 216 5.30 4.92 -6.35
N ASP A 217 5.40 3.96 -5.43
CA ASP A 217 5.99 2.64 -5.68
C ASP A 217 4.90 1.57 -5.72
N VAL A 218 4.47 1.22 -6.93
CA VAL A 218 3.32 0.34 -7.17
C VAL A 218 3.79 -1.11 -7.28
N GLY A 219 3.16 -2.00 -6.50
CA GLY A 219 3.57 -3.41 -6.42
C GLY A 219 4.88 -3.57 -5.67
N CYS A 220 5.05 -2.84 -4.57
CA CYS A 220 6.33 -2.63 -3.88
C CYS A 220 6.98 -3.89 -3.27
N GLY A 221 6.27 -5.02 -3.20
CA GLY A 221 6.74 -6.20 -2.49
C GLY A 221 6.98 -5.86 -1.01
N VAL A 222 8.20 -6.13 -0.54
CA VAL A 222 8.69 -5.76 0.80
C VAL A 222 9.22 -4.33 0.91
N ALA A 223 8.95 -3.48 -0.09
CA ALA A 223 9.37 -2.07 -0.17
C ALA A 223 10.89 -1.83 -0.14
N SER A 224 11.69 -2.76 -0.68
CA SER A 224 13.15 -2.58 -0.79
C SER A 224 13.52 -1.32 -1.58
N PHE A 225 12.82 -1.06 -2.68
CA PHE A 225 13.03 0.14 -3.48
C PHE A 225 12.81 1.42 -2.65
N GLY A 226 11.64 1.55 -2.01
CA GLY A 226 11.33 2.67 -1.13
C GLY A 226 12.30 2.82 0.05
N GLY A 227 12.73 1.73 0.67
CA GLY A 227 13.67 1.76 1.78
C GLY A 227 15.05 2.29 1.41
N TYR A 228 15.54 2.00 0.21
CA TYR A 228 16.84 2.50 -0.28
C TYR A 228 16.78 3.96 -0.76
N LEU A 229 15.60 4.44 -1.13
CA LEU A 229 15.38 5.83 -1.51
C LEU A 229 15.48 6.80 -0.31
N LEU A 230 15.14 6.35 0.90
CA LEU A 230 15.18 7.17 2.11
C LEU A 230 16.56 7.74 2.41
N SER A 231 17.64 7.01 2.12
CA SER A 231 19.02 7.50 2.31
C SER A 231 19.43 8.57 1.28
N SER A 232 18.62 8.80 0.25
CA SER A 232 18.83 9.83 -0.77
C SER A 232 17.80 10.96 -0.64
N ASP A 233 17.22 11.16 0.54
CA ASP A 233 16.15 12.15 0.79
C ASP A 233 14.94 12.00 -0.14
N ILE A 234 14.64 10.77 -0.57
CA ILE A 234 13.44 10.46 -1.36
C ILE A 234 12.50 9.63 -0.50
N ILE A 235 11.23 10.02 -0.43
CA ILE A 235 10.18 9.25 0.23
C ILE A 235 9.37 8.58 -0.87
N ALA A 236 9.37 7.25 -0.85
CA ALA A 236 8.43 6.47 -1.62
C ALA A 236 7.21 6.14 -0.74
N MET A 237 6.05 6.25 -1.36
CA MET A 237 4.82 5.69 -0.83
C MET A 237 4.57 4.36 -1.53
N SER A 238 4.83 3.28 -0.81
CA SER A 238 4.79 1.92 -1.34
C SER A 238 3.39 1.33 -1.23
N LEU A 239 2.85 0.85 -2.35
CA LEU A 239 1.50 0.34 -2.51
C LEU A 239 1.53 -1.15 -2.88
N ALA A 240 0.82 -1.98 -2.12
CA ALA A 240 0.57 -3.37 -2.47
C ALA A 240 -0.83 -3.84 -2.05
N PRO A 241 -1.42 -4.82 -2.76
CA PRO A 241 -2.67 -5.45 -2.36
C PRO A 241 -2.52 -6.25 -1.07
N ASN A 242 -3.65 -6.49 -0.39
CA ASN A 242 -3.75 -7.52 0.64
C ASN A 242 -3.95 -8.90 -0.03
N ASP A 243 -2.88 -9.44 -0.64
CA ASP A 243 -2.94 -10.68 -1.43
C ASP A 243 -2.60 -11.96 -0.64
N VAL A 244 -2.52 -13.07 -1.37
CA VAL A 244 -2.23 -14.42 -0.82
C VAL A 244 -0.88 -14.51 -0.10
N HIS A 245 0.03 -13.56 -0.30
CA HIS A 245 1.34 -13.55 0.35
C HIS A 245 1.33 -12.90 1.74
N GLN A 246 0.15 -12.62 2.30
CA GLN A 246 -0.11 -12.21 3.69
C GLN A 246 0.80 -11.07 4.19
N ASN A 247 0.28 -9.84 4.15
CA ASN A 247 0.83 -8.66 4.80
C ASN A 247 2.25 -8.25 4.37
N GLN A 248 2.52 -8.22 3.05
CA GLN A 248 3.78 -7.68 2.49
C GLN A 248 4.12 -6.28 3.02
N ILE A 249 3.08 -5.45 3.24
CA ILE A 249 3.18 -4.10 3.80
C ILE A 249 3.66 -4.11 5.26
N GLN A 250 3.37 -5.15 6.06
CA GLN A 250 3.84 -5.23 7.45
C GLN A 250 5.38 -5.24 7.51
N PHE A 251 6.05 -5.90 6.55
CA PHE A 251 7.50 -5.86 6.46
C PHE A 251 8.02 -4.44 6.23
N ALA A 252 7.35 -3.66 5.38
CA ALA A 252 7.72 -2.27 5.14
C ALA A 252 7.52 -1.40 6.39
N LEU A 253 6.39 -1.57 7.08
CA LEU A 253 6.05 -0.81 8.27
C LEU A 253 6.99 -1.10 9.45
N GLU A 254 7.33 -2.36 9.71
CA GLU A 254 8.31 -2.74 10.75
C GLU A 254 9.73 -2.21 10.47
N ARG A 255 10.03 -1.89 9.22
CA ARG A 255 11.29 -1.25 8.79
C ARG A 255 11.24 0.28 8.88
N GLY A 256 10.07 0.86 9.13
CA GLY A 256 9.83 2.31 9.12
C GLY A 256 9.69 2.91 7.70
N ILE A 257 9.34 2.10 6.71
CA ILE A 257 9.19 2.52 5.31
C ILE A 257 7.72 2.88 5.05
N PRO A 258 7.40 4.07 4.51
CA PRO A 258 6.03 4.47 4.24
C PRO A 258 5.36 3.53 3.21
N ALA A 259 4.31 2.86 3.64
CA ALA A 259 3.62 1.89 2.81
C ALA A 259 2.16 1.75 3.25
N TYR A 260 1.29 1.37 2.34
CA TYR A 260 -0.12 1.13 2.64
C TYR A 260 -0.73 0.04 1.76
N LEU A 261 -1.79 -0.57 2.26
CA LEU A 261 -2.56 -1.54 1.50
C LEU A 261 -3.52 -0.84 0.55
N GLY A 262 -3.50 -1.25 -0.71
CA GLY A 262 -4.42 -0.74 -1.72
C GLY A 262 -4.17 -1.33 -3.10
N VAL A 263 -5.05 -0.99 -4.03
CA VAL A 263 -5.02 -1.46 -5.41
C VAL A 263 -5.37 -0.35 -6.38
N LEU A 264 -4.89 -0.49 -7.61
CA LEU A 264 -5.40 0.24 -8.77
C LEU A 264 -6.63 -0.52 -9.31
N GLY A 265 -7.76 -0.32 -8.65
CA GLY A 265 -9.06 -0.91 -9.01
C GLY A 265 -9.92 0.05 -9.82
N THR A 266 -11.03 0.47 -9.24
CA THR A 266 -12.04 1.37 -9.81
C THR A 266 -12.01 2.76 -9.19
N LYS A 267 -11.52 2.92 -7.96
CA LYS A 267 -11.44 4.20 -7.25
C LYS A 267 -10.08 4.89 -7.44
N ARG A 268 -10.08 6.22 -7.51
CA ARG A 268 -8.85 7.03 -7.51
C ARG A 268 -7.96 6.68 -6.31
N LEU A 269 -6.66 6.73 -6.51
CA LEU A 269 -5.68 6.65 -5.44
C LEU A 269 -5.91 7.82 -4.46
N PRO A 270 -5.64 7.62 -3.16
CA PRO A 270 -5.91 8.61 -2.10
C PRO A 270 -4.91 9.77 -2.09
N TYR A 271 -4.51 10.25 -3.27
CA TYR A 271 -3.57 11.35 -3.46
C TYR A 271 -4.18 12.39 -4.38
N PRO A 272 -4.13 13.68 -4.00
CA PRO A 272 -4.45 14.77 -4.91
C PRO A 272 -3.65 14.63 -6.21
N SER A 273 -4.14 15.28 -7.27
CA SER A 273 -3.40 15.27 -8.54
C SER A 273 -1.99 15.84 -8.35
N ARG A 274 -1.04 15.46 -9.21
CA ARG A 274 0.32 16.02 -9.22
C ARG A 274 1.04 15.91 -7.86
N SER A 275 0.86 14.79 -7.17
CA SER A 275 1.48 14.52 -5.87
C SER A 275 2.92 14.03 -6.01
N PHE A 276 3.24 13.25 -7.05
CA PHE A 276 4.51 12.53 -7.18
C PHE A 276 5.36 13.02 -8.34
N GLU A 277 6.70 13.01 -8.17
CA GLU A 277 7.65 13.27 -9.27
C GLU A 277 8.01 12.01 -10.05
N LEU A 278 7.90 10.83 -9.44
CA LEU A 278 8.18 9.57 -10.11
C LEU A 278 7.19 8.49 -9.65
N ALA A 279 6.70 7.72 -10.60
CA ALA A 279 6.03 6.47 -10.37
C ALA A 279 6.96 5.32 -10.75
N HIS A 280 6.95 4.26 -9.96
CA HIS A 280 7.75 3.07 -10.18
C HIS A 280 6.84 1.85 -10.17
N CYS A 281 7.01 0.99 -11.17
CA CYS A 281 6.46 -0.36 -11.17
C CYS A 281 7.54 -1.33 -11.65
N SER A 282 7.87 -2.29 -10.80
CA SER A 282 8.77 -3.39 -11.15
C SER A 282 8.02 -4.71 -10.99
N ARG A 283 7.66 -5.33 -12.12
CA ARG A 283 6.82 -6.54 -12.16
C ARG A 283 5.54 -6.44 -11.33
N CYS A 284 4.88 -5.27 -11.33
CA CYS A 284 3.69 -5.03 -10.50
C CYS A 284 2.44 -5.83 -10.92
N ARG A 285 2.49 -6.56 -12.06
CA ARG A 285 1.40 -7.39 -12.60
C ARG A 285 0.10 -6.62 -12.81
N ILE A 286 0.23 -5.35 -13.18
CA ILE A 286 -0.90 -4.50 -13.55
C ILE A 286 -1.03 -4.52 -15.06
N ASP A 287 -2.20 -4.90 -15.55
CA ASP A 287 -2.57 -4.66 -16.94
C ASP A 287 -2.88 -3.18 -17.10
N TRP A 288 -1.92 -2.42 -17.65
CA TRP A 288 -2.03 -0.99 -17.90
C TRP A 288 -2.92 -0.64 -19.10
N LEU A 289 -3.29 -1.62 -19.94
CA LEU A 289 -4.14 -1.43 -21.12
C LEU A 289 -5.62 -1.70 -20.83
N GLN A 290 -5.94 -2.34 -19.71
CA GLN A 290 -7.32 -2.62 -19.34
C GLN A 290 -8.16 -1.33 -19.29
N ARG A 291 -9.46 -1.46 -19.60
CA ARG A 291 -10.46 -0.38 -19.48
C ARG A 291 -9.96 0.93 -20.11
N ASP A 292 -9.55 0.86 -21.37
CA ASP A 292 -9.04 2.00 -22.15
C ASP A 292 -7.85 2.74 -21.52
N GLY A 293 -7.03 2.03 -20.74
CA GLY A 293 -5.86 2.59 -20.08
C GLY A 293 -6.17 3.39 -18.81
N ILE A 294 -7.34 3.20 -18.21
CA ILE A 294 -7.80 3.97 -17.04
C ILE A 294 -6.80 3.97 -15.87
N LEU A 295 -6.06 2.87 -15.66
CA LEU A 295 -5.07 2.79 -14.59
C LEU A 295 -3.83 3.64 -14.88
N LEU A 296 -3.44 3.73 -16.15
CA LEU A 296 -2.34 4.59 -16.58
C LEU A 296 -2.75 6.06 -16.54
N LEU A 297 -4.03 6.35 -16.75
CA LEU A 297 -4.60 7.69 -16.62
C LEU A 297 -4.69 8.13 -15.15
N GLU A 298 -4.98 7.21 -14.22
CA GLU A 298 -4.85 7.50 -12.80
C GLU A 298 -3.39 7.79 -12.40
N LEU A 299 -2.43 7.08 -13.00
CA LEU A 299 -1.02 7.38 -12.82
C LEU A 299 -0.66 8.77 -13.37
N ASP A 300 -1.20 9.13 -14.54
CA ASP A 300 -1.06 10.46 -15.11
C ASP A 300 -1.59 11.54 -14.18
N ARG A 301 -2.79 11.36 -13.62
CA ARG A 301 -3.40 12.32 -12.69
C ARG A 301 -2.50 12.62 -11.49
N VAL A 302 -1.91 11.60 -10.87
CA VAL A 302 -1.08 11.76 -9.66
C VAL A 302 0.36 12.20 -9.95
N LEU A 303 0.84 12.07 -11.18
CA LEU A 303 2.17 12.55 -11.58
C LEU A 303 2.19 14.06 -11.85
N ARG A 304 3.25 14.71 -11.38
CA ARG A 304 3.53 16.13 -11.65
C ARG A 304 3.87 16.37 -13.14
N PRO A 305 3.73 17.60 -13.64
CA PRO A 305 4.29 17.96 -14.95
C PRO A 305 5.79 17.66 -15.01
N GLY A 306 6.22 16.96 -16.06
CA GLY A 306 7.60 16.46 -16.18
C GLY A 306 7.94 15.26 -15.27
N GLY A 307 6.95 14.70 -14.58
CA GLY A 307 7.13 13.50 -13.76
C GLY A 307 7.44 12.27 -14.60
N TYR A 308 8.12 11.31 -13.98
CA TYR A 308 8.59 10.09 -14.64
C TYR A 308 7.74 8.88 -14.29
N PHE A 309 7.62 7.94 -15.23
CA PHE A 309 7.15 6.59 -14.93
C PHE A 309 8.23 5.58 -15.32
N ALA A 310 8.85 4.98 -14.31
CA ALA A 310 9.82 3.90 -14.47
C ALA A 310 9.10 2.55 -14.43
N TYR A 311 9.17 1.82 -15.54
CA TYR A 311 8.52 0.52 -15.72
C TYR A 311 9.57 -0.54 -16.07
N SER A 312 9.70 -1.54 -15.20
CA SER A 312 10.55 -2.70 -15.40
C SER A 312 9.70 -3.96 -15.40
N SER A 313 9.45 -4.51 -16.59
CA SER A 313 8.60 -5.69 -16.80
C SER A 313 8.91 -6.33 -18.16
N PRO A 314 8.62 -7.63 -18.38
CA PRO A 314 8.89 -8.31 -19.65
C PRO A 314 8.36 -7.56 -20.87
N GLU A 315 7.17 -6.97 -20.77
CA GLU A 315 6.55 -6.18 -21.85
C GLU A 315 7.40 -4.98 -22.28
N ALA A 316 8.39 -4.56 -21.50
CA ALA A 316 9.31 -3.48 -21.88
C ALA A 316 10.52 -3.96 -22.71
N TYR A 317 10.93 -5.23 -22.62
CA TYR A 317 12.22 -5.70 -23.13
C TYR A 317 12.22 -7.07 -23.81
N ALA A 318 11.27 -7.95 -23.47
CA ALA A 318 11.15 -9.26 -24.09
C ALA A 318 10.77 -9.15 -25.57
N GLN A 319 11.07 -10.21 -26.32
CA GLN A 319 10.97 -10.23 -27.79
C GLN A 319 9.96 -11.25 -28.30
N ASP A 320 9.23 -11.92 -27.43
CA ASP A 320 8.12 -12.78 -27.83
C ASP A 320 6.93 -11.95 -28.33
N GLU A 321 6.05 -12.62 -29.07
CA GLU A 321 4.97 -11.98 -29.80
C GLU A 321 3.96 -11.27 -28.89
N GLU A 322 3.67 -11.86 -27.72
CA GLU A 322 2.71 -11.32 -26.77
C GLU A 322 3.25 -10.04 -26.11
N ASP A 323 4.47 -10.09 -25.58
CA ASP A 323 5.12 -8.93 -24.95
C ASP A 323 5.32 -7.79 -25.96
N LEU A 324 5.69 -8.09 -27.22
CA LEU A 324 5.79 -7.08 -28.28
C LEU A 324 4.44 -6.46 -28.65
N ARG A 325 3.35 -7.24 -28.62
CA ARG A 325 2.00 -6.73 -28.86
C ARG A 325 1.57 -5.78 -27.75
N ILE A 326 1.82 -6.14 -26.48
CA ILE A 326 1.51 -5.30 -25.33
C ILE A 326 2.36 -4.03 -25.36
N TRP A 327 3.67 -4.13 -25.61
CA TRP A 327 4.57 -3.00 -25.78
C TRP A 327 4.06 -1.99 -26.80
N LYS A 328 3.67 -2.45 -28.00
CA LYS A 328 3.16 -1.59 -29.08
C LYS A 328 1.88 -0.87 -28.65
N ALA A 329 0.95 -1.57 -28.02
CA ALA A 329 -0.29 -0.99 -27.54
C ALA A 329 -0.06 0.03 -26.42
N MET A 330 0.81 -0.30 -25.45
CA MET A 330 1.19 0.63 -24.36
C MET A 330 1.88 1.87 -24.91
N SER A 331 2.85 1.71 -25.82
CA SER A 331 3.56 2.81 -26.47
C SER A 331 2.59 3.73 -27.22
N ALA A 332 1.67 3.16 -28.00
CA ALA A 332 0.67 3.92 -28.71
C ALA A 332 -0.29 4.68 -27.78
N LEU A 333 -0.64 4.10 -26.62
CA LEU A 333 -1.47 4.76 -25.62
C LEU A 333 -0.73 5.95 -24.98
N VAL A 334 0.49 5.75 -24.49
CA VAL A 334 1.26 6.82 -23.82
C VAL A 334 1.64 7.94 -24.80
N GLU A 335 1.89 7.62 -26.07
CA GLU A 335 2.09 8.63 -27.12
C GLU A 335 0.82 9.47 -27.33
N ARG A 336 -0.37 8.86 -27.36
CA ARG A 336 -1.65 9.59 -27.39
C ARG A 336 -1.91 10.39 -26.12
N MET A 337 -1.29 10.03 -25.01
CA MET A 337 -1.25 10.79 -23.75
C MET A 337 -0.14 11.85 -23.73
N CYS A 338 0.56 12.10 -24.85
CA CYS A 338 1.65 13.06 -24.99
C CYS A 338 2.91 12.75 -24.17
N TRP A 339 3.05 11.54 -23.62
CA TRP A 339 4.25 11.13 -22.91
C TRP A 339 5.35 10.78 -23.90
N LYS A 340 6.60 10.97 -23.48
CA LYS A 340 7.78 10.66 -24.28
C LYS A 340 8.65 9.65 -23.54
N ILE A 341 9.42 8.86 -24.28
CA ILE A 341 10.47 8.03 -23.68
C ILE A 341 11.61 8.95 -23.26
N ALA A 342 11.86 9.03 -21.95
CA ALA A 342 13.03 9.72 -21.42
C ALA A 342 14.28 8.85 -21.55
N ALA A 343 14.14 7.55 -21.27
CA ALA A 343 15.20 6.57 -21.45
C ALA A 343 14.62 5.16 -21.60
N LYS A 344 15.31 4.29 -22.34
CA LYS A 344 15.03 2.86 -22.39
C LYS A 344 16.35 2.10 -22.43
N LYS A 345 16.60 1.24 -21.43
CA LYS A 345 17.85 0.49 -21.32
C LYS A 345 17.62 -0.82 -20.59
N ASN A 346 18.20 -1.91 -21.10
CA ASN A 346 18.06 -3.26 -20.55
C ASN A 346 16.58 -3.62 -20.34
N GLN A 347 16.18 -3.86 -19.09
CA GLN A 347 14.84 -4.30 -18.70
C GLN A 347 13.90 -3.14 -18.29
N THR A 348 14.33 -1.89 -18.44
CA THR A 348 13.59 -0.72 -17.93
C THR A 348 13.36 0.31 -19.01
N VAL A 349 12.13 0.81 -19.06
CA VAL A 349 11.74 2.02 -19.78
C VAL A 349 11.33 3.08 -18.77
N ILE A 350 11.71 4.33 -19.04
CA ILE A 350 11.29 5.49 -18.26
C ILE A 350 10.60 6.45 -19.22
N TRP A 351 9.32 6.69 -18.99
CA TRP A 351 8.56 7.73 -19.69
C TRP A 351 8.57 9.03 -18.88
N VAL A 352 8.32 10.15 -19.56
CA VAL A 352 8.17 11.47 -18.98
C VAL A 352 6.89 12.13 -19.46
N LYS A 353 6.14 12.70 -18.52
CA LYS A 353 4.91 13.46 -18.76
C LYS A 353 5.22 14.83 -19.38
N PRO A 354 4.38 15.40 -20.26
CA PRO A 354 4.60 16.76 -20.78
C PRO A 354 4.64 17.80 -19.66
N LEU A 355 5.38 18.90 -19.87
CA LEU A 355 5.48 20.02 -18.93
C LEU A 355 4.29 20.98 -19.01
N THR A 356 3.57 20.99 -20.15
CA THR A 356 2.49 21.93 -20.48
C THR A 356 1.29 21.20 -21.10
N ASN A 357 0.19 21.92 -21.27
CA ASN A 357 -1.00 21.42 -21.98
C ASN A 357 -0.87 21.47 -23.50
N ASP A 358 0.22 22.02 -24.07
CA ASP A 358 0.33 22.33 -25.50
C ASP A 358 0.02 21.11 -26.36
N CYS A 359 0.69 19.99 -26.07
CA CYS A 359 0.44 18.74 -26.79
C CYS A 359 -1.00 18.25 -26.61
N TYR A 360 -1.64 18.45 -25.45
CA TYR A 360 -3.03 18.05 -25.26
C TYR A 360 -4.00 18.84 -26.15
N MET A 361 -3.73 20.13 -26.35
CA MET A 361 -4.55 21.03 -27.16
C MET A 361 -4.34 20.81 -28.67
N GLU A 362 -3.17 20.32 -29.07
CA GLU A 362 -2.83 20.01 -30.47
C GLU A 362 -3.35 18.65 -30.95
N ARG A 363 -3.95 17.84 -30.06
CA ARG A 363 -4.45 16.51 -30.40
C ARG A 363 -5.60 16.61 -31.41
N PRO A 364 -5.65 15.72 -32.43
CA PRO A 364 -6.77 15.65 -33.34
C PRO A 364 -8.12 15.46 -32.61
N PRO A 365 -9.21 16.09 -33.08
CA PRO A 365 -10.54 15.86 -32.54
C PRO A 365 -10.90 14.37 -32.55
N GLY A 366 -11.48 13.87 -31.45
CA GLY A 366 -11.84 12.45 -31.30
C GLY A 366 -10.69 11.53 -30.86
N THR A 367 -9.49 12.06 -30.57
CA THR A 367 -8.39 11.25 -30.02
C THR A 367 -8.75 10.67 -28.66
N GLN A 368 -8.59 9.36 -28.51
CA GLN A 368 -8.76 8.64 -27.25
C GLN A 368 -7.41 8.52 -26.50
N PRO A 369 -7.36 8.71 -25.18
CA PRO A 369 -8.47 9.09 -24.28
C PRO A 369 -8.80 10.60 -24.36
N PRO A 370 -10.05 11.04 -24.13
CA PRO A 370 -10.42 12.45 -24.15
C PRO A 370 -9.77 13.23 -23.00
N LEU A 371 -9.88 14.55 -23.02
CA LEU A 371 -9.61 15.36 -21.82
C LEU A 371 -10.76 15.22 -20.82
N CYS A 372 -10.44 15.24 -19.53
CA CYS A 372 -11.46 15.24 -18.49
C CYS A 372 -12.30 16.51 -18.57
N ARG A 373 -13.54 16.42 -18.07
CA ARG A 373 -14.47 17.55 -18.06
C ARG A 373 -13.95 18.66 -17.14
N SER A 374 -14.33 19.91 -17.43
CA SER A 374 -13.90 21.07 -16.63
C SER A 374 -14.49 21.09 -15.22
N ASP A 375 -15.57 20.36 -14.97
CA ASP A 375 -16.23 20.19 -13.66
C ASP A 375 -15.69 18.99 -12.86
N ASP A 376 -14.79 18.17 -13.43
CA ASP A 376 -14.11 17.11 -12.69
C ASP A 376 -12.98 17.70 -11.83
N ASP A 377 -13.15 17.66 -10.51
CA ASP A 377 -12.11 18.07 -9.57
C ASP A 377 -11.01 16.99 -9.53
N PRO A 378 -9.79 17.28 -10.00
CA PRO A 378 -8.71 16.29 -10.04
C PRO A 378 -8.11 15.97 -8.67
N ASP A 379 -8.44 16.75 -7.63
CA ASP A 379 -7.99 16.54 -6.25
C ASP A 379 -9.01 15.82 -5.38
N ALA A 380 -10.23 15.62 -5.89
CA ALA A 380 -11.22 14.78 -5.24
C ALA A 380 -10.79 13.30 -5.33
N VAL A 381 -10.53 12.69 -4.16
CA VAL A 381 -9.94 11.35 -4.05
C VAL A 381 -10.77 10.35 -3.27
N TYR A 382 -11.57 10.79 -2.30
CA TYR A 382 -12.24 9.86 -1.39
C TYR A 382 -13.50 9.28 -2.03
N ASN A 383 -13.50 7.97 -2.28
CA ASN A 383 -14.61 7.25 -2.94
C ASN A 383 -14.98 7.79 -4.34
N VAL A 384 -14.05 8.48 -5.00
CA VAL A 384 -14.22 8.94 -6.38
C VAL A 384 -13.79 7.83 -7.33
N LYS A 385 -14.62 7.51 -8.33
CA LYS A 385 -14.28 6.55 -9.38
C LYS A 385 -13.26 7.15 -10.34
N MET A 386 -12.36 6.33 -10.84
CA MET A 386 -11.47 6.73 -11.94
C MET A 386 -12.30 6.96 -13.20
N GLU A 387 -11.81 7.81 -14.09
CA GLU A 387 -12.38 8.06 -15.41
C GLU A 387 -11.28 7.90 -16.47
N ALA A 388 -11.65 7.37 -17.65
CA ALA A 388 -10.71 7.17 -18.75
C ALA A 388 -10.50 8.48 -19.54
N CYS A 389 -9.95 9.50 -18.88
CA CYS A 389 -9.66 10.81 -19.45
C CYS A 389 -8.32 11.38 -18.94
N ILE A 390 -7.73 12.30 -19.70
CA ILE A 390 -6.50 13.01 -19.30
C ILE A 390 -6.89 14.28 -18.55
N THR A 391 -6.37 14.45 -17.33
CA THR A 391 -6.58 15.65 -16.52
C THR A 391 -5.70 16.80 -17.02
N PRO A 392 -6.27 17.90 -17.56
CA PRO A 392 -5.49 19.06 -17.97
C PRO A 392 -4.78 19.75 -16.79
N TYR A 393 -3.68 20.44 -17.07
CA TYR A 393 -3.05 21.33 -16.10
C TYR A 393 -3.86 22.60 -15.89
N SER A 394 -3.90 23.09 -14.64
CA SER A 394 -4.39 24.45 -14.38
C SER A 394 -3.49 25.47 -15.09
N GLU A 395 -4.03 26.67 -15.35
CA GLU A 395 -3.29 27.78 -15.97
C GLU A 395 -1.95 28.05 -15.27
N GLN A 396 -1.93 27.97 -13.94
CA GLN A 396 -0.71 28.18 -13.17
C GLN A 396 0.32 27.08 -13.41
N ASN A 397 -0.09 25.80 -13.37
CA ASN A 397 0.82 24.68 -13.62
C ASN A 397 1.32 24.68 -15.07
N HIS A 398 0.44 25.02 -16.02
CA HIS A 398 0.80 25.21 -17.43
C HIS A 398 1.87 26.28 -17.61
N ARG A 399 1.72 27.44 -16.98
CA ARG A 399 2.73 28.53 -17.03
C ARG A 399 4.03 28.17 -16.31
N ALA A 400 3.94 27.46 -15.19
CA ALA A 400 5.10 27.10 -14.38
C ALA A 400 5.99 26.04 -15.06
N ARG A 401 5.47 25.23 -15.99
CA ARG A 401 6.24 24.21 -16.73
C ARG A 401 7.05 23.28 -15.83
N GLY A 402 6.49 22.92 -14.68
CA GLY A 402 7.18 22.11 -13.65
C GLY A 402 8.31 22.82 -12.86
N SER A 403 8.65 24.07 -13.19
CA SER A 403 9.75 24.83 -12.56
C SER A 403 9.40 25.50 -11.23
N GLY A 404 8.11 25.64 -10.92
CA GLY A 404 7.67 26.37 -9.73
C GLY A 404 7.92 25.65 -8.39
N LEU A 405 8.26 24.36 -8.40
CA LEU A 405 8.45 23.58 -7.18
C LEU A 405 9.90 23.67 -6.70
N ALA A 406 10.12 24.25 -5.52
CA ALA A 406 11.45 24.32 -4.92
C ALA A 406 12.05 22.93 -4.68
N PRO A 407 13.38 22.76 -4.84
CA PRO A 407 14.05 21.52 -4.47
C PRO A 407 14.00 21.29 -2.96
N TRP A 408 14.08 20.03 -2.57
CA TRP A 408 14.33 19.66 -1.17
C TRP A 408 15.74 20.10 -0.74
N PRO A 409 15.94 20.60 0.50
CA PRO A 409 14.96 20.78 1.58
C PRO A 409 14.21 22.13 1.57
N ALA A 410 14.57 23.07 0.69
CA ALA A 410 13.94 24.39 0.63
C ALA A 410 12.41 24.32 0.48
N ARG A 411 11.91 23.30 -0.24
CA ARG A 411 10.48 22.98 -0.39
C ARG A 411 9.69 22.95 0.92
N LEU A 412 10.31 22.64 2.06
CA LEU A 412 9.63 22.60 3.36
C LEU A 412 9.06 23.96 3.77
N THR A 413 9.69 25.05 3.35
CA THR A 413 9.34 26.41 3.78
C THR A 413 9.02 27.35 2.61
N THR A 414 9.05 26.86 1.37
CA THR A 414 8.69 27.65 0.18
C THR A 414 7.22 27.44 -0.16
N PRO A 415 6.43 28.51 -0.38
CA PRO A 415 5.03 28.38 -0.77
C PRO A 415 4.92 27.59 -2.08
N PRO A 416 4.16 26.48 -2.13
CA PRO A 416 4.01 25.72 -3.36
C PRO A 416 3.20 26.53 -4.38
N PRO A 417 3.54 26.48 -5.69
CA PRO A 417 2.80 27.21 -6.71
C PRO A 417 1.30 26.93 -6.64
N ARG A 418 0.94 25.66 -6.43
CA ARG A 418 -0.45 25.17 -6.39
C ARG A 418 -1.35 25.86 -5.35
N LEU A 419 -0.83 26.63 -4.39
CA LEU A 419 -1.68 27.39 -3.46
C LEU A 419 -2.68 28.30 -4.17
N GLY A 420 -2.27 28.88 -5.31
CA GLY A 420 -3.14 29.74 -6.12
C GLY A 420 -4.35 29.01 -6.69
N ASP A 421 -4.21 27.71 -7.01
CA ASP A 421 -5.32 26.87 -7.49
C ASP A 421 -6.43 26.71 -6.43
N PHE A 422 -6.10 26.91 -5.14
CA PHE A 422 -7.03 26.84 -4.01
C PHE A 422 -7.43 28.22 -3.45
N GLY A 423 -7.00 29.31 -4.10
CA GLY A 423 -7.30 30.67 -3.66
C GLY A 423 -6.48 31.18 -2.47
N TYR A 424 -5.37 30.51 -2.13
CA TYR A 424 -4.45 30.96 -1.07
C TYR A 424 -3.28 31.76 -1.66
N SER A 425 -2.91 32.86 -1.01
CA SER A 425 -1.74 33.65 -1.37
C SER A 425 -0.47 33.14 -0.68
N SER A 426 0.70 33.46 -1.26
CA SER A 426 1.99 33.19 -0.63
C SER A 426 2.12 33.86 0.74
N ASP A 427 1.55 35.05 0.92
CA ASP A 427 1.59 35.79 2.19
C ASP A 427 0.88 35.04 3.33
N ILE A 428 -0.23 34.34 3.04
CA ILE A 428 -0.95 33.53 4.03
C ILE A 428 -0.04 32.36 4.47
N PHE A 429 0.56 31.66 3.51
CA PHE A 429 1.48 30.57 3.80
C PHE A 429 2.68 31.02 4.64
N GLU A 430 3.27 32.17 4.32
CA GLU A 430 4.41 32.71 5.07
C GLU A 430 4.05 33.05 6.51
N LYS A 431 2.85 33.61 6.75
CA LYS A 431 2.35 33.87 8.12
C LYS A 431 2.16 32.58 8.91
N ASP A 432 1.58 31.56 8.30
CA ASP A 432 1.39 30.24 8.93
C ASP A 432 2.74 29.58 9.26
N MET A 433 3.73 29.71 8.36
CA MET A 433 5.07 29.18 8.59
C MET A 433 5.80 29.85 9.77
N VAL A 434 5.51 31.12 10.07
CA VAL A 434 6.04 31.80 11.28
C VAL A 434 5.42 31.20 12.55
N ILE A 435 4.14 30.85 12.51
CA ILE A 435 3.44 30.21 13.64
C ILE A 435 3.99 28.80 13.86
N LEU A 436 4.12 28.00 12.81
CA LEU A 436 4.59 26.61 12.88
C LEU A 436 6.05 26.47 13.35
N LYS A 437 6.87 27.52 13.20
CA LYS A 437 8.24 27.56 13.71
C LYS A 437 8.33 27.86 15.21
N LYS A 438 7.23 28.22 15.87
CA LYS A 438 7.23 28.41 17.32
C LYS A 438 7.39 27.05 18.03
N PRO A 439 8.15 26.96 19.14
CA PRO A 439 8.25 25.74 19.91
C PRO A 439 6.87 25.24 20.34
N ALA A 440 6.68 23.92 20.37
CA ALA A 440 5.40 23.28 20.72
C ALA A 440 4.84 23.71 22.11
N SER A 441 5.66 24.32 22.97
CA SER A 441 5.24 24.94 24.23
C SER A 441 4.37 26.19 24.08
N PHE A 442 4.16 26.70 22.86
CA PHE A 442 3.40 27.95 22.60
C PHE A 442 2.14 27.75 21.74
N LEU A 443 1.79 26.52 21.39
CA LEU A 443 0.51 26.25 20.73
C LEU A 443 -0.55 26.04 21.83
N PRO A 444 -1.53 26.95 22.00
CA PRO A 444 -2.66 26.66 22.86
C PRO A 444 -3.34 25.40 22.32
N THR A 445 -3.59 24.45 23.21
CA THR A 445 -4.38 23.26 22.95
C THR A 445 -5.73 23.69 22.38
N LEU A 446 -5.89 23.56 21.06
CA LEU A 446 -7.18 23.69 20.42
C LEU A 446 -8.03 22.50 20.90
N PRO A 447 -9.18 22.73 21.55
CA PRO A 447 -10.09 21.66 21.93
C PRO A 447 -10.64 21.02 20.66
N TRP A 448 -10.46 19.71 20.55
CA TRP A 448 -11.02 18.87 19.49
C TRP A 448 -12.47 18.51 19.77
#